data_AF-A0A2V8UNT8-F1
#
_entry.id   AF-A0A2V8UNT8-F1
#
_cell.length_a   1.000
_cell.length_b   1.000
_cell.length_c   1.000
_cell.angle_alpha   90.00
_cell.angle_beta   90.00
_cell.angle_gamma   90.00
#
_symmetry.space_group_name_H-M   'P 1'
#
loop_
_entity.id
_entity.type
_entity.pdbx_description
1 polymer ?
#
loop_
_entity_poly.entity_id
_entity_poly.type
_entity_poly.pdbx_seq_one_letter_code
_entity_poly.pdbx_strand_id
1 'polypeptide(L)'
;MRASVLPILPAAAALIAQTRPDFSGVWQLNKEKSNVDVSTTWMRIQQSTPEFTVNLRAMHGGQEENQTMRFGQEESSNSMHGAPMKSHAAWDGNTLVITPIAMFGTKPLRMTDRWSLGDDGKTLTFVERHQFDSEPEGARHS
;
A
#
# COMPACT_ATOMS: atom_id res chain seq x y z
N MET A 1 -54.64 -10.78 36.87
CA MET A 1 -53.81 -10.83 35.65
C MET A 1 -52.43 -10.32 36.01
N ARG A 2 -51.36 -11.06 35.68
CA ARG A 2 -49.97 -10.66 35.94
C ARG A 2 -49.36 -10.24 34.60
N ALA A 3 -48.89 -8.99 34.52
CA ALA A 3 -48.13 -8.50 33.37
C ALA A 3 -46.64 -8.71 33.67
N SER A 4 -45.96 -9.47 32.81
CA SER A 4 -44.50 -9.61 32.82
C SER A 4 -43.92 -8.61 31.82
N VAL A 5 -43.08 -7.69 32.29
CA VAL A 5 -42.30 -6.80 31.42
C VAL A 5 -40.86 -7.36 31.36
N LEU A 6 -40.43 -7.77 30.16
CA LEU A 6 -39.05 -8.13 29.88
C LEU A 6 -38.23 -6.84 29.64
N PRO A 7 -37.07 -6.65 30.29
CA PRO A 7 -36.20 -5.55 29.93
C PRO A 7 -35.60 -5.81 28.53
N ILE A 8 -35.73 -4.84 27.63
CA ILE A 8 -34.92 -4.78 26.41
C ILE A 8 -33.52 -4.38 26.86
N LEU A 9 -32.61 -5.35 26.94
CA LEU A 9 -31.18 -5.09 27.11
C LEU A 9 -30.70 -4.28 25.91
N PRO A 10 -30.07 -3.10 26.10
CA PRO A 10 -29.35 -2.47 25.00
C PRO A 10 -28.20 -3.40 24.63
N ALA A 11 -28.20 -3.86 23.37
CA ALA A 11 -27.04 -4.54 22.81
C ALA A 11 -25.86 -3.55 22.85
N ALA A 12 -24.93 -3.78 23.79
CA ALA A 12 -23.66 -3.08 23.80
C ALA A 12 -22.92 -3.47 22.51
N ALA A 13 -23.01 -2.61 21.48
CA ALA A 13 -22.11 -2.68 20.35
C ALA A 13 -20.71 -2.41 20.89
N ALA A 14 -19.94 -3.47 21.16
CA ALA A 14 -18.51 -3.35 21.37
C ALA A 14 -17.95 -2.73 20.10
N LEU A 15 -17.61 -1.44 20.14
CA LEU A 15 -16.67 -0.83 19.21
C LEU A 15 -15.36 -1.59 19.39
N ILE A 16 -15.19 -2.68 18.64
CA ILE A 16 -13.86 -3.22 18.40
C ILE A 16 -13.16 -2.06 17.69
N ALA A 17 -12.22 -1.42 18.38
CA ALA A 17 -11.27 -0.54 17.72
C ALA A 17 -10.65 -1.39 16.61
N GLN A 18 -11.04 -1.15 15.36
CA GLN A 18 -10.45 -1.85 14.22
C GLN A 18 -8.98 -1.47 14.23
N THR A 19 -8.15 -2.35 14.77
CA THR A 19 -6.71 -2.28 14.58
C THR A 19 -6.48 -2.38 13.09
N ARG A 20 -5.96 -1.30 12.50
CA ARG A 20 -5.55 -1.27 11.09
C ARG A 20 -4.70 -2.52 10.80
N PRO A 21 -4.80 -3.12 9.60
CA PRO A 21 -3.99 -4.26 9.26
C PRO A 21 -2.50 -4.02 9.53
N ASP A 22 -1.82 -5.07 9.98
CA ASP A 22 -0.36 -5.07 10.09
C ASP A 22 0.20 -5.71 8.81
N PHE A 23 0.86 -4.89 7.99
CA PHE A 23 1.49 -5.34 6.75
C PHE A 23 2.90 -5.91 6.97
N SER A 24 3.40 -5.92 8.22
CA SER A 24 4.75 -6.39 8.53
C SER A 24 4.95 -7.84 8.11
N GLY A 25 6.05 -8.10 7.42
CA GLY A 25 6.33 -9.44 6.91
C GLY A 25 7.30 -9.45 5.74
N VAL A 26 7.56 -10.65 5.24
CA VAL A 26 8.29 -10.88 3.99
C VAL A 26 7.30 -11.43 2.98
N TRP A 27 7.12 -10.69 1.89
CA TRP A 27 6.15 -10.98 0.84
C TRP A 27 6.90 -11.36 -0.43
N GLN A 28 6.55 -12.51 -0.99
CA GLN A 28 7.08 -12.98 -2.27
C GLN A 28 6.05 -12.79 -3.36
N LEU A 29 6.49 -12.35 -4.55
CA LEU A 29 5.60 -12.18 -5.68
C LEU A 29 4.99 -13.52 -6.10
N ASN A 30 3.66 -13.59 -6.14
CA ASN A 30 2.95 -14.71 -6.74
C ASN A 30 2.80 -14.47 -8.25
N LYS A 31 3.72 -15.00 -9.06
CA LYS A 31 3.74 -14.81 -10.52
C LYS A 31 2.52 -15.39 -11.23
N GLU A 32 1.86 -16.42 -10.66
CA GLU A 32 0.68 -17.04 -11.27
C GLU A 32 -0.57 -16.18 -11.10
N LYS A 33 -0.61 -15.33 -10.05
CA LYS A 33 -1.77 -14.49 -9.72
C LYS A 33 -1.56 -13.01 -9.98
N SER A 34 -0.37 -12.60 -10.42
CA SER A 34 -0.01 -11.18 -10.60
C SER A 34 0.17 -10.87 -12.07
N ASN A 35 -0.45 -9.79 -12.54
CA ASN A 35 -0.26 -9.26 -13.90
C ASN A 35 0.75 -8.11 -13.86
N VAL A 36 2.02 -8.44 -13.62
CA VAL A 36 3.10 -7.45 -13.47
C VAL A 36 4.34 -7.91 -14.23
N ASP A 37 4.87 -7.04 -15.09
CA ASP A 37 6.18 -7.23 -15.71
C ASP A 37 7.25 -6.56 -14.85
N VAL A 38 7.51 -7.16 -13.69
CA VAL A 38 8.42 -6.57 -12.70
C VAL A 38 9.60 -7.47 -12.40
N SER A 39 10.72 -6.82 -12.16
CA SER A 39 11.94 -7.46 -11.70
C SER A 39 11.95 -7.75 -10.19
N THR A 40 11.00 -7.18 -9.44
CA THR A 40 10.91 -7.34 -7.99
C THR A 40 10.41 -8.73 -7.61
N THR A 41 11.23 -9.49 -6.88
CA THR A 41 10.92 -10.89 -6.55
C THR A 41 10.38 -11.05 -5.13
N TRP A 42 10.86 -10.24 -4.18
CA TRP A 42 10.36 -10.20 -2.81
C TRP A 42 10.45 -8.79 -2.23
N MET A 43 9.67 -8.54 -1.19
CA MET A 43 9.74 -7.34 -0.36
C MET A 43 9.61 -7.70 1.12
N ARG A 44 10.22 -6.89 1.99
CA ARG A 44 10.01 -6.92 3.43
C ARG A 44 9.41 -5.59 3.87
N ILE A 45 8.30 -5.66 4.60
CA ILE A 45 7.64 -4.50 5.18
C ILE A 45 7.85 -4.54 6.70
N GLN A 46 8.15 -3.38 7.27
CA GLN A 46 8.15 -3.13 8.70
C GLN A 46 7.20 -1.97 8.96
N GLN A 47 6.12 -2.23 9.69
CA GLN A 47 5.13 -1.22 10.05
C GLN A 47 5.38 -0.71 11.46
N SER A 48 5.77 0.56 11.55
CA SER A 48 5.97 1.32 12.79
C SER A 48 5.09 2.57 12.73
N THR A 49 3.77 2.35 12.73
CA THR A 49 2.75 3.40 12.52
C THR A 49 3.10 4.69 13.31
N PRO A 50 3.12 5.87 12.66
CA PRO A 50 2.56 6.18 11.33
C PRO A 50 3.48 5.87 10.13
N GLU A 51 4.64 5.24 10.35
CA GLU A 51 5.64 4.99 9.32
C GLU A 51 5.69 3.52 8.86
N PHE A 52 6.16 3.33 7.63
CA PHE A 52 6.32 2.05 6.97
C PHE A 52 7.68 2.04 6.28
N THR A 53 8.51 1.05 6.60
CA THR A 53 9.77 0.81 5.89
C THR A 53 9.61 -0.39 4.99
N VAL A 54 9.88 -0.21 3.69
CA VAL A 54 9.83 -1.27 2.69
C VAL A 54 11.23 -1.51 2.15
N ASN A 55 11.68 -2.75 2.21
CA ASN A 55 12.90 -3.21 1.56
C ASN A 55 12.49 -4.10 0.41
N LEU A 56 12.78 -3.71 -0.80
CA LEU A 56 12.48 -4.49 -1.99
C LEU A 56 13.78 -4.85 -2.72
N ARG A 57 13.77 -6.04 -3.32
CA ARG A 57 14.84 -6.47 -4.22
C ARG A 57 14.35 -6.32 -5.65
N ALA A 58 14.89 -5.35 -6.38
CA ALA A 58 14.62 -5.13 -7.79
C ALA A 58 15.77 -5.70 -8.65
N MET A 59 15.49 -5.97 -9.93
CA MET A 59 16.57 -6.14 -10.92
C MET A 59 16.59 -4.91 -11.84
N HIS A 60 17.77 -4.34 -12.02
CA HIS A 60 18.01 -3.24 -12.94
C HIS A 60 19.20 -3.59 -13.85
N GLY A 61 19.00 -3.61 -15.17
CA GLY A 61 20.07 -3.95 -16.12
C GLY A 61 20.68 -5.35 -15.93
N GLY A 62 19.91 -6.30 -15.38
CA GLY A 62 20.38 -7.65 -15.06
C GLY A 62 21.16 -7.78 -13.74
N GLN A 63 21.35 -6.67 -13.00
CA GLN A 63 21.93 -6.68 -11.67
C GLN A 63 20.84 -6.59 -10.60
N GLU A 64 21.05 -7.29 -9.49
CA GLU A 64 20.18 -7.20 -8.32
C GLU A 64 20.50 -5.95 -7.51
N GLU A 65 19.48 -5.16 -7.20
CA GLU A 65 19.59 -3.99 -6.34
C GLU A 65 18.59 -4.09 -5.18
N ASN A 66 19.08 -3.88 -3.96
CA ASN A 66 18.22 -3.74 -2.79
C ASN A 66 17.90 -2.27 -2.59
N GLN A 67 16.62 -1.96 -2.54
CA GLN A 67 16.11 -0.60 -2.37
C GLN A 67 15.28 -0.52 -1.08
N THR A 68 15.59 0.47 -0.25
CA THR A 68 14.80 0.80 0.94
C THR A 68 13.99 2.06 0.68
N MET A 69 12.67 1.97 0.85
CA MET A 69 11.75 3.11 0.80
C MET A 69 11.09 3.31 2.15
N ARG A 70 10.80 4.56 2.49
CA ARG A 70 10.02 4.94 3.68
C ARG A 70 8.76 5.67 3.27
N PHE A 71 7.65 5.28 3.87
CA PHE A 71 6.34 5.92 3.67
C PHE A 71 5.76 6.27 5.04
N GLY A 72 4.93 7.32 5.08
CA GLY A 72 4.28 7.73 6.31
C GLY A 72 3.13 8.67 6.04
N GLN A 73 2.39 8.99 7.10
CA GLN A 73 1.33 10.00 7.05
C GLN A 73 1.86 11.43 6.93
N GLU A 74 3.14 11.64 7.22
CA GLU A 74 3.84 12.85 6.84
C GLU A 74 4.52 12.66 5.48
N GLU A 75 4.89 13.76 4.83
CA GLU A 75 5.59 13.68 3.55
C GLU A 75 6.92 12.92 3.69
N SER A 76 7.08 11.84 2.94
CA SER A 76 8.33 11.10 2.85
C SER A 76 9.10 11.42 1.57
N SER A 77 10.41 11.21 1.62
CA SER A 77 11.32 11.44 0.49
C SER A 77 12.09 10.16 0.16
N ASN A 78 11.99 9.72 -1.08
CA ASN A 78 12.66 8.53 -1.62
C ASN A 78 13.26 8.84 -3.00
N SER A 79 13.86 7.84 -3.64
CA SER A 79 14.17 7.89 -5.07
C SER A 79 13.53 6.70 -5.79
N MET A 80 13.28 6.85 -7.09
CA MET A 80 12.83 5.78 -7.97
C MET A 80 13.63 5.86 -9.27
N HIS A 81 14.44 4.83 -9.56
CA HIS A 81 15.35 4.83 -10.72
C HIS A 81 16.22 6.10 -10.81
N GLY A 82 16.68 6.61 -9.67
CA GLY A 82 17.45 7.85 -9.56
C GLY A 82 16.64 9.15 -9.59
N ALA A 83 15.35 9.11 -9.93
CA ALA A 83 14.46 10.28 -9.84
C ALA A 83 14.05 10.55 -8.39
N PRO A 84 14.06 11.82 -7.92
CA PRO A 84 13.56 12.15 -6.60
C PRO A 84 12.05 11.92 -6.55
N MET A 85 11.58 11.33 -5.45
CA MET A 85 10.19 10.97 -5.24
C MET A 85 9.70 11.48 -3.88
N LYS A 86 8.56 12.16 -3.88
CA LYS A 86 7.82 12.54 -2.67
C LYS A 86 6.60 11.65 -2.53
N SER A 87 6.17 11.36 -1.30
CA SER A 87 5.03 10.47 -1.06
C SER A 87 4.31 10.85 0.22
N HIS A 88 3.04 10.47 0.30
CA HIS A 88 2.20 10.58 1.50
C HIS A 88 1.33 9.32 1.59
N ALA A 89 1.12 8.80 2.80
CA ALA A 89 0.31 7.63 3.06
C ALA A 89 -0.93 7.97 3.89
N ALA A 90 -2.09 7.49 3.48
CA ALA A 90 -3.36 7.67 4.18
C ALA A 90 -4.10 6.33 4.28
N TRP A 91 -4.95 6.19 5.29
CA TRP A 91 -5.80 5.01 5.44
C TRP A 91 -7.17 5.27 4.83
N ASP A 92 -7.65 4.31 4.04
CA ASP A 92 -8.99 4.24 3.48
C ASP A 92 -9.63 2.93 3.97
N GLY A 93 -10.32 3.01 5.11
CA GLY A 93 -10.70 1.83 5.90
C GLY A 93 -9.47 1.00 6.29
N ASN A 94 -9.46 -0.26 5.84
CA ASN A 94 -8.35 -1.20 6.05
C ASN A 94 -7.29 -1.16 4.93
N THR A 95 -7.45 -0.29 3.94
CA THR A 95 -6.47 -0.13 2.84
C THR A 95 -5.52 0.99 3.18
N LEU A 96 -4.21 0.76 3.01
CA LEU A 96 -3.23 1.85 3.00
C LEU A 96 -3.11 2.38 1.57
N VAL A 97 -3.32 3.68 1.40
CA VAL A 97 -3.19 4.39 0.13
C VAL A 97 -1.94 5.25 0.20
N ILE A 98 -1.01 5.03 -0.73
CA ILE A 98 0.22 5.81 -0.85
C ILE A 98 0.12 6.58 -2.16
N THR A 99 0.45 7.87 -2.15
CA THR A 99 0.42 8.72 -3.36
C THR A 99 1.83 9.25 -3.66
N PRO A 100 2.68 8.46 -4.34
CA PRO A 100 4.00 8.93 -4.75
C PRO A 100 3.94 9.85 -5.98
N ILE A 101 4.87 10.79 -6.04
CA ILE A 101 5.15 11.61 -7.22
C ILE A 101 6.66 11.58 -7.45
N ALA A 102 7.09 10.94 -8.53
CA ALA A 102 8.49 10.88 -8.95
C ALA A 102 8.77 11.88 -10.07
N MET A 103 9.89 12.61 -9.99
CA MET A 103 10.23 13.66 -10.97
C MET A 103 11.31 13.20 -11.95
N PHE A 104 10.91 12.86 -13.17
CA PHE A 104 11.84 12.55 -14.27
C PHE A 104 12.14 13.82 -15.07
N GLY A 105 13.15 14.57 -14.61
CA GLY A 105 13.40 15.92 -15.11
C GLY A 105 12.25 16.84 -14.73
N THR A 106 11.59 17.45 -15.72
CA THR A 106 10.40 18.30 -15.50
C THR A 106 9.08 17.53 -15.58
N LYS A 107 9.11 16.22 -15.83
CA LYS A 107 7.91 15.38 -16.01
C LYS A 107 7.59 14.62 -14.72
N PRO A 108 6.48 14.94 -14.02
CA PRO A 108 6.05 14.13 -12.90
C PRO A 108 5.40 12.83 -13.39
N LEU A 109 5.76 11.74 -12.74
CA LEU A 109 5.02 10.48 -12.74
C LEU A 109 4.23 10.42 -11.44
N ARG A 110 2.90 10.49 -11.55
CA ARG A 110 1.99 10.40 -10.40
C ARG A 110 1.55 8.96 -10.26
N MET A 111 1.61 8.46 -9.02
CA MET A 111 1.25 7.09 -8.71
C MET A 111 0.23 7.08 -7.56
N THR A 112 -0.54 6.01 -7.48
CA THR A 112 -1.42 5.70 -6.36
C THR A 112 -1.32 4.21 -6.10
N ASP A 113 -0.71 3.86 -4.97
CA ASP A 113 -0.57 2.49 -4.51
C ASP A 113 -1.62 2.21 -3.45
N ARG A 114 -2.36 1.12 -3.62
CA ARG A 114 -3.32 0.63 -2.63
C ARG A 114 -2.89 -0.72 -2.11
N TRP A 115 -2.63 -0.80 -0.81
CA TRP A 115 -2.19 -2.01 -0.13
C TRP A 115 -3.31 -2.53 0.76
N SER A 116 -3.70 -3.77 0.55
CA SER A 116 -4.72 -4.45 1.35
C SER A 116 -4.27 -5.85 1.72
N LEU A 117 -4.56 -6.24 2.96
CA LEU A 117 -4.27 -7.57 3.48
C LEU A 117 -5.55 -8.40 3.40
N GLY A 118 -5.45 -9.60 2.84
CA GLY A 118 -6.54 -10.57 2.85
C GLY A 118 -6.90 -11.00 4.27
N ASP A 119 -8.12 -11.48 4.47
CA ASP A 119 -8.63 -11.91 5.78
C ASP A 119 -7.77 -13.04 6.41
N ASP A 120 -7.05 -13.79 5.57
CA ASP A 120 -6.13 -14.85 5.98
C ASP A 120 -4.80 -14.34 6.56
N GLY A 121 -4.51 -13.03 6.44
CA GLY A 121 -3.25 -12.41 6.82
C GLY A 121 -2.04 -12.87 6.00
N LYS A 122 -2.26 -13.64 4.94
CA LYS A 122 -1.22 -14.33 4.15
C LYS A 122 -1.17 -13.85 2.70
N THR A 123 -2.13 -13.03 2.30
CA THR A 123 -2.19 -12.44 0.97
C THR A 123 -2.11 -10.92 1.07
N LEU A 124 -0.99 -10.34 0.67
CA LEU A 124 -0.88 -8.89 0.48
C LEU A 124 -1.12 -8.54 -0.99
N THR A 125 -2.08 -7.66 -1.23
CA THR A 125 -2.41 -7.18 -2.58
C THR A 125 -1.89 -5.76 -2.76
N PHE A 126 -1.17 -5.55 -3.86
CA PHE A 126 -0.70 -4.24 -4.32
C PHE A 126 -1.43 -3.90 -5.61
N VAL A 127 -2.13 -2.76 -5.61
CA VAL A 127 -2.69 -2.18 -6.82
C VAL A 127 -2.07 -0.81 -7.02
N GLU A 128 -1.14 -0.72 -7.97
CA GLU A 128 -0.59 0.54 -8.44
C GLU A 128 -1.46 1.06 -9.60
N ARG A 129 -1.67 2.37 -9.62
CA ARG A 129 -2.07 3.10 -10.82
C ARG A 129 -1.09 4.24 -11.01
N HIS A 130 -0.68 4.48 -12.25
CA HIS A 130 0.20 5.59 -12.56
C HIS A 130 -0.29 6.38 -13.77
N GLN A 131 0.15 7.64 -13.86
CA GLN A 131 -0.09 8.53 -14.98
C GLN A 131 1.08 9.51 -15.10
N PHE A 132 1.61 9.67 -16.31
CA PHE A 132 2.48 10.80 -16.63
C PHE A 132 1.61 12.03 -16.93
N ASP A 133 2.01 13.23 -16.50
CA ASP A 133 1.25 14.48 -16.75
C ASP A 133 1.01 14.77 -18.25
N SER A 134 1.76 14.14 -19.16
CA SER A 134 1.56 14.26 -20.61
C SER A 134 0.51 13.32 -21.21
N GLU A 135 -0.09 12.44 -20.40
CA GLU A 135 -1.02 11.41 -20.86
C GLU A 135 -2.48 11.80 -20.59
N PRO A 136 -3.40 11.69 -21.58
CA PRO A 136 -4.79 12.05 -21.38
C PRO A 136 -5.43 11.20 -20.26
N GLU A 137 -6.19 11.85 -19.39
CA GLU A 137 -6.91 11.21 -18.27
C GLU A 137 -7.78 10.06 -18.79
N GLY A 138 -7.45 8.83 -18.40
CA GLY A 138 -8.18 7.62 -18.82
C GLY A 138 -7.46 6.71 -19.82
N ALA A 139 -6.22 7.01 -20.21
CA ALA A 139 -5.35 6.04 -20.86
C ALA A 139 -4.99 4.92 -19.86
N ARG A 140 -5.83 3.88 -19.84
CA ARG A 140 -5.56 2.67 -19.06
C ARG A 140 -4.57 1.82 -19.83
N HIS A 141 -3.36 1.69 -19.32
CA HIS A 141 -2.48 0.61 -19.76
C HIS A 141 -2.98 -0.70 -19.14
N SER A 142 -3.49 -1.56 -20.01
CA SER A 142 -3.93 -2.95 -19.75
C SER A 142 -2.76 -3.90 -19.67
#